data_AF-A0A832VXM8-F1
#
_entry.id   AF-A0A832VXM8-F1
#
_cell.length_a   1.000
_cell.length_b   1.000
_cell.length_c   1.000
_cell.angle_alpha   90.00
_cell.angle_beta   90.00
_cell.angle_gamma   90.00
#
_symmetry.space_group_name_H-M   'P 1'
#
loop_
_entity.id
_entity.type
_entity.pdbx_description
1 polymer ?
#
loop_
_entity_poly.entity_id
_entity_poly.type
_entity_poly.pdbx_seq_one_letter_code
_entity_poly.pdbx_strand_id
1 'polypeptide(L)'
;MAGTIAIKNGYVFDPLNEINGEKMDIFIRDGKVVKELSSAEMKEAKVIDASGMTVMPGGVDSHSHVAGAKVNAGRSMRPEDHYKANLNKTALTHSGSGYTVPSVFKQGYDYAAMGYTTVFEAAVPPLEARHTHEEMRATPLLDMGGYLVLGNNFFLMRYIRNGDMEKAAAYVAWMMKTHKTYGIKCVNPAGVENWAWGKNVSDLDEANIHFEITPREVIKGLTEINETLGMPMPVHLHANNLGHPGCYAITKDSLKIPDGVKTRQNMDVEWAETKIDPLRDRSVYLTHLMFNSFAGTTWADCESGVKDIADYINNRDHVVIDSGCVPFGEATVMTGDGPAIHDLYTLTGNKWSNTDIEMECGSGVLPFNYLKSNPVHSLQWAMGLECLLLINDPWKTIMTT
;
A
#
# COMPACT_ATOMS: atom_id res chain seq x y z
N MET A 1 3.02 31.93 1.38
CA MET A 1 4.42 31.48 1.49
C MET A 1 4.60 30.88 2.87
N ALA A 2 5.21 29.70 2.97
CA ALA A 2 5.41 29.04 4.26
C ALA A 2 6.34 29.92 5.11
N GLY A 3 5.87 30.42 6.24
CA GLY A 3 6.68 31.28 7.11
C GLY A 3 7.77 30.51 7.85
N THR A 4 8.66 31.24 8.52
CA THR A 4 9.66 30.65 9.42
C THR A 4 9.00 30.13 10.69
N ILE A 5 9.31 28.89 11.08
CA ILE A 5 8.76 28.22 12.27
C ILE A 5 9.91 27.69 13.13
N ALA A 6 9.78 27.82 14.44
CA ALA A 6 10.66 27.17 15.40
C ALA A 6 9.81 26.32 16.37
N ILE A 7 9.95 25.00 16.28
CA ILE A 7 9.35 24.06 17.23
C ILE A 7 10.37 23.88 18.36
N LYS A 8 9.99 24.23 19.59
CA LYS A 8 10.89 24.30 20.73
C LYS A 8 10.58 23.21 21.75
N ASN A 9 11.61 22.72 22.44
CA ASN A 9 11.50 21.87 23.64
C ASN A 9 10.84 20.49 23.46
N GLY A 10 10.67 20.00 22.24
CA GLY A 10 10.04 18.71 21.97
C GLY A 10 10.99 17.52 22.18
N TYR A 11 10.43 16.35 22.48
CA TYR A 11 11.14 15.08 22.44
C TYR A 11 11.10 14.52 21.02
N VAL A 12 12.21 14.65 20.28
CA VAL A 12 12.27 14.32 18.86
C VAL A 12 12.59 12.84 18.65
N PHE A 13 11.88 12.20 17.73
CA PHE A 13 12.18 10.86 17.23
C PHE A 13 12.38 10.92 15.72
N ASP A 14 13.61 10.66 15.28
CA ASP A 14 14.00 10.61 13.87
C ASP A 14 14.95 9.41 13.67
N PRO A 15 14.39 8.23 13.33
CA PRO A 15 15.17 7.00 13.17
C PRO A 15 16.26 7.09 12.10
N LEU A 16 16.06 7.84 11.01
CA LEU A 16 17.06 7.99 9.94
C LEU A 16 18.31 8.76 10.40
N ASN A 17 18.17 9.58 11.45
CA ASN A 17 19.25 10.31 12.08
C ASN A 17 19.64 9.75 13.46
N GLU A 18 19.09 8.59 13.83
CA GLU A 18 19.31 7.90 15.11
C GLU A 18 18.94 8.75 16.34
N ILE A 19 17.94 9.63 16.22
CA ILE A 19 17.47 10.48 17.32
C ILE A 19 16.32 9.75 18.01
N ASN A 20 16.48 9.45 19.30
CA ASN A 20 15.56 8.60 20.07
C ASN A 20 15.03 9.30 21.33
N GLY A 21 14.13 10.25 21.15
CA GLY A 21 13.47 10.96 22.25
C GLY A 21 14.36 12.04 22.89
N GLU A 22 15.31 12.58 22.14
CA GLU A 22 16.16 13.67 22.62
C GLU A 22 15.38 14.97 22.67
N LYS A 23 15.62 15.79 23.71
CA LYS A 23 15.00 17.12 23.80
C LYS A 23 15.75 18.09 22.91
N MET A 24 15.14 18.52 21.81
CA MET A 24 15.77 19.42 20.85
C MET A 24 14.74 20.32 20.14
N ASP A 25 15.27 21.33 19.45
CA ASP A 25 14.47 22.27 18.67
C ASP A 25 14.53 21.90 17.18
N ILE A 26 13.43 22.11 16.46
CA ILE A 26 13.33 21.93 15.02
C ILE A 26 13.03 23.27 14.35
N PHE A 27 13.81 23.60 13.33
CA PHE A 27 13.67 24.85 12.59
C PHE A 27 13.19 24.59 11.17
N ILE A 28 12.22 25.38 10.72
CA ILE A 28 11.65 25.27 9.38
C ILE A 28 11.67 26.66 8.74
N ARG A 29 12.17 26.73 7.50
CA ARG A 29 12.17 27.93 6.67
C ARG A 29 11.64 27.58 5.29
N ASP A 30 10.64 28.34 4.83
CA ASP A 30 10.02 28.16 3.51
C ASP A 30 9.56 26.72 3.23
N GLY A 31 9.07 26.03 4.27
CA GLY A 31 8.59 24.65 4.18
C GLY A 31 9.66 23.56 4.20
N LYS A 32 10.95 23.91 4.33
CA LYS A 32 12.06 22.95 4.49
C LYS A 32 12.64 23.01 5.91
N VAL A 33 13.05 21.85 6.43
CA VAL A 33 13.80 21.77 7.70
C VAL A 33 15.22 22.34 7.48
N VAL A 34 15.69 23.17 8.40
CA VAL A 34 17.01 23.81 8.34
C VAL A 34 17.80 23.56 9.63
N LYS A 35 19.14 23.54 9.54
CA LYS A 35 20.03 23.29 10.69
C LYS A 35 19.92 24.39 11.76
N GLU A 36 19.78 25.64 11.35
CA GLU A 36 19.68 26.80 12.23
C GLU A 36 18.91 27.94 11.59
N LEU A 37 18.46 28.87 12.44
CA LEU A 37 17.91 30.17 12.02
C LEU A 37 18.85 31.27 12.51
N SER A 38 19.07 32.29 11.68
CA SER A 38 19.76 33.50 12.11
C SER A 38 18.99 34.21 13.23
N SER A 39 19.66 35.08 13.99
CA SER A 39 19.02 35.88 15.04
C SER A 39 17.87 36.76 14.53
N ALA A 40 17.90 37.15 13.25
CA ALA A 40 16.82 37.89 12.61
C ALA A 40 15.62 36.98 12.32
N GLU A 41 15.87 35.84 11.68
CA GLU A 41 14.83 34.85 11.37
C GLU A 41 14.17 34.31 12.64
N MET A 42 14.94 34.05 13.71
CA MET A 42 14.41 33.56 14.97
C MET A 42 13.49 34.58 15.67
N LYS A 43 13.69 35.89 15.47
CA LYS A 43 12.80 36.93 16.00
C LYS A 43 11.46 36.98 15.26
N GLU A 44 11.46 36.63 13.98
CA GLU A 44 10.27 36.62 13.12
C GLU A 44 9.60 35.25 13.07
N ALA A 45 10.28 34.20 13.54
CA ALA A 45 9.77 32.84 13.54
C ALA A 45 8.52 32.71 14.41
N LYS A 46 7.51 32.00 13.87
CA LYS A 46 6.40 31.51 14.68
C LYS A 46 6.93 30.42 15.60
N VAL A 47 6.94 30.69 16.90
CA VAL A 47 7.37 29.71 17.91
C VAL A 47 6.21 28.78 18.25
N ILE A 48 6.47 27.48 18.22
CA ILE A 48 5.57 26.43 18.70
C ILE A 48 6.26 25.77 19.89
N ASP A 49 5.68 25.89 21.09
CA ASP A 49 6.21 25.22 22.28
C ASP A 49 5.70 23.77 22.34
N ALA A 50 6.62 22.81 22.20
CA ALA A 50 6.37 21.38 22.26
C ALA A 50 6.87 20.76 23.58
N SER A 51 6.99 21.57 24.64
CA SER A 51 7.38 21.09 25.97
C SER A 51 6.47 19.94 26.44
N GLY A 52 7.08 18.78 26.73
CA GLY A 52 6.34 17.58 27.16
C GLY A 52 5.66 16.82 26.03
N MET A 53 5.87 17.20 24.78
CA MET A 53 5.29 16.57 23.60
C MET A 53 6.34 15.78 22.80
N THR A 54 5.87 14.72 22.15
CA THR A 54 6.63 13.98 21.13
C THR A 54 6.58 14.74 19.80
N VAL A 55 7.73 14.81 19.12
CA VAL A 55 7.87 15.40 17.78
C VAL A 55 8.43 14.33 16.84
N MET A 56 7.74 14.08 15.74
CA MET A 56 8.10 13.08 14.72
C MET A 56 7.99 13.70 13.32
N PRO A 57 8.64 13.12 12.30
CA PRO A 57 8.30 13.38 10.91
C PRO A 57 6.80 13.14 10.65
N GLY A 58 6.26 13.81 9.63
CA GLY A 58 4.90 13.55 9.18
C GLY A 58 4.74 12.08 8.76
N GLY A 59 3.62 11.46 9.15
CA GLY A 59 3.36 10.06 8.84
C GLY A 59 3.26 9.82 7.33
N VAL A 60 3.83 8.71 6.88
CA VAL A 60 3.79 8.24 5.48
C VAL A 60 3.03 6.92 5.44
N ASP A 61 1.87 6.93 4.80
CA ASP A 61 1.10 5.73 4.54
C ASP A 61 1.44 5.18 3.15
N SER A 62 2.13 4.04 3.12
CA SER A 62 2.61 3.39 1.90
C SER A 62 1.55 2.52 1.21
N HIS A 63 0.41 2.24 1.85
CA HIS A 63 -0.64 1.45 1.21
C HIS A 63 -2.00 1.78 1.79
N SER A 64 -2.80 2.51 1.01
CA SER A 64 -4.20 2.72 1.30
C SER A 64 -5.04 2.76 0.04
N HIS A 65 -6.35 2.57 0.19
CA HIS A 65 -7.32 2.72 -0.87
C HIS A 65 -8.15 3.99 -0.63
N VAL A 66 -7.63 5.11 -1.14
CA VAL A 66 -8.08 6.48 -0.87
C VAL A 66 -8.62 7.20 -2.10
N ALA A 67 -8.26 6.76 -3.31
CA ALA A 67 -8.64 7.42 -4.56
C ALA A 67 -8.91 6.44 -5.70
N GLY A 68 -9.97 6.71 -6.49
CA GLY A 68 -10.24 6.02 -7.76
C GLY A 68 -11.56 5.25 -7.80
N ALA A 69 -11.85 4.63 -8.95
CA ALA A 69 -13.17 4.08 -9.23
C ALA A 69 -13.62 3.00 -8.24
N LYS A 70 -12.71 2.09 -7.87
CA LYS A 70 -12.95 1.06 -6.86
C LYS A 70 -13.36 1.66 -5.50
N VAL A 71 -12.64 2.70 -5.05
CA VAL A 71 -12.93 3.38 -3.78
C VAL A 71 -14.30 4.05 -3.87
N ASN A 72 -14.57 4.76 -4.96
CA ASN A 72 -15.83 5.46 -5.16
C ASN A 72 -17.03 4.51 -5.36
N ALA A 73 -16.82 3.29 -5.89
CA ALA A 73 -17.83 2.23 -5.90
C ALA A 73 -18.19 1.82 -4.47
N GLY A 74 -17.20 1.68 -3.58
CA GLY A 74 -17.41 1.47 -2.15
C GLY A 74 -18.24 2.58 -1.48
N ARG A 75 -17.91 3.85 -1.75
CA ARG A 75 -18.71 5.00 -1.28
C ARG A 75 -20.15 4.94 -1.81
N SER A 76 -20.31 4.74 -3.11
CA SER A 76 -21.61 4.80 -3.80
C SER A 76 -22.53 3.65 -3.38
N MET A 77 -21.99 2.45 -3.22
CA MET A 77 -22.79 1.28 -2.85
C MET A 77 -23.19 1.29 -1.38
N ARG A 78 -22.59 2.13 -0.51
CA ARG A 78 -22.77 2.14 0.94
C ARG A 78 -23.33 3.45 1.51
N PRO A 79 -24.54 3.90 1.12
CA PRO A 79 -25.17 5.04 1.77
C PRO A 79 -25.34 4.85 3.29
N GLU A 80 -25.38 3.59 3.76
CA GLU A 80 -25.44 3.26 5.18
C GLU A 80 -24.16 3.50 5.99
N ASP A 81 -23.01 3.50 5.32
CA ASP A 81 -21.74 3.91 5.91
C ASP A 81 -21.69 5.44 6.08
N HIS A 82 -22.36 6.16 5.18
CA HIS A 82 -22.35 7.62 5.16
C HIS A 82 -23.23 8.23 6.25
N TYR A 83 -24.51 7.83 6.35
CA TYR A 83 -25.44 8.54 7.25
C TYR A 83 -25.07 8.41 8.74
N LYS A 84 -24.27 7.39 9.10
CA LYS A 84 -23.78 7.17 10.47
C LYS A 84 -22.55 8.01 10.83
N ALA A 85 -21.80 8.51 9.85
CA ALA A 85 -20.55 9.23 10.05
C ALA A 85 -20.46 10.45 9.13
N ASN A 86 -20.88 11.61 9.63
CA ASN A 86 -20.93 12.85 8.88
C ASN A 86 -19.96 13.89 9.45
N LEU A 87 -19.38 14.69 8.56
CA LEU A 87 -18.60 15.87 8.87
C LEU A 87 -19.33 17.10 8.37
N ASN A 88 -19.68 18.01 9.28
CA ASN A 88 -20.31 19.27 8.94
C ASN A 88 -19.31 20.23 8.30
N LYS A 89 -19.77 21.00 7.31
CA LYS A 89 -19.01 22.10 6.74
C LYS A 89 -18.70 23.15 7.81
N THR A 90 -17.48 23.68 7.80
CA THR A 90 -17.09 24.82 8.64
C THR A 90 -16.67 26.01 7.78
N ALA A 91 -16.16 27.07 8.41
CA ALA A 91 -15.54 28.19 7.69
C ALA A 91 -14.23 27.78 6.97
N LEU A 92 -13.56 26.71 7.42
CA LEU A 92 -12.25 26.28 6.92
C LEU A 92 -12.30 24.94 6.18
N THR A 93 -13.29 24.09 6.47
CA THR A 93 -13.37 22.72 5.96
C THR A 93 -14.66 22.49 5.17
N HIS A 94 -14.57 21.63 4.15
CA HIS A 94 -15.73 21.11 3.44
C HIS A 94 -16.49 20.09 4.32
N SER A 95 -17.76 19.86 3.99
CA SER A 95 -18.50 18.73 4.55
C SER A 95 -18.02 17.40 3.96
N GLY A 96 -18.32 16.31 4.65
CA GLY A 96 -18.04 14.97 4.16
C GLY A 96 -18.85 13.92 4.90
N SER A 97 -18.71 12.66 4.51
CA SER A 97 -19.37 11.53 5.14
C SER A 97 -18.58 10.24 4.92
N GLY A 98 -18.98 9.17 5.58
CA GLY A 98 -18.39 7.84 5.47
C GLY A 98 -17.51 7.51 6.68
N TYR A 99 -17.69 6.31 7.20
CA TYR A 99 -16.93 5.74 8.31
C TYR A 99 -15.80 4.87 7.78
N THR A 100 -16.14 3.83 7.00
CA THR A 100 -15.16 2.87 6.46
C THR A 100 -14.62 3.28 5.10
N VAL A 101 -15.38 4.05 4.32
CA VAL A 101 -14.91 4.63 3.04
C VAL A 101 -15.27 6.12 3.03
N PRO A 102 -14.50 6.97 3.74
CA PRO A 102 -14.78 8.40 3.83
C PRO A 102 -14.73 9.09 2.47
N SER A 103 -15.45 10.20 2.34
CA SER A 103 -15.35 11.09 1.19
C SER A 103 -13.98 11.79 1.15
N VAL A 104 -13.56 12.20 -0.06
CA VAL A 104 -12.21 12.78 -0.34
C VAL A 104 -11.81 13.93 0.59
N PHE A 105 -12.75 14.80 0.99
CA PHE A 105 -12.45 15.86 1.95
C PHE A 105 -12.25 15.32 3.37
N LYS A 106 -13.18 14.46 3.82
CA LYS A 106 -13.15 13.90 5.17
C LYS A 106 -11.87 13.10 5.41
N GLN A 107 -11.51 12.24 4.46
CA GLN A 107 -10.33 11.38 4.58
C GLN A 107 -9.03 12.20 4.72
N GLY A 108 -8.89 13.30 3.96
CA GLY A 108 -7.72 14.17 4.05
C GLY A 108 -7.59 14.82 5.42
N TYR A 109 -8.72 15.23 6.01
CA TYR A 109 -8.74 15.77 7.37
C TYR A 109 -8.45 14.70 8.43
N ASP A 110 -8.96 13.49 8.27
CA ASP A 110 -8.73 12.39 9.23
C ASP A 110 -7.25 11.97 9.26
N TYR A 111 -6.60 11.81 8.09
CA TYR A 111 -5.15 11.55 8.02
C TYR A 111 -4.34 12.68 8.68
N ALA A 112 -4.64 13.94 8.34
CA ALA A 112 -3.94 15.08 8.91
C ALA A 112 -4.13 15.19 10.43
N ALA A 113 -5.30 14.83 10.95
CA ALA A 113 -5.58 14.81 12.39
C ALA A 113 -4.76 13.73 13.14
N MET A 114 -4.36 12.65 12.45
CA MET A 114 -3.45 11.63 12.98
C MET A 114 -1.96 12.00 12.81
N GLY A 115 -1.64 13.14 12.17
CA GLY A 115 -0.27 13.55 11.89
C GLY A 115 0.35 12.94 10.64
N TYR A 116 -0.45 12.29 9.78
CA TYR A 116 0.00 11.82 8.47
C TYR A 116 -0.03 12.96 7.45
N THR A 117 1.01 13.01 6.61
CA THR A 117 1.18 14.06 5.59
C THR A 117 1.28 13.49 4.18
N THR A 118 1.52 12.18 4.04
CA THR A 118 1.67 11.52 2.75
C THR A 118 0.92 10.20 2.73
N VAL A 119 0.20 9.91 1.64
CA VAL A 119 -0.50 8.64 1.44
C VAL A 119 -0.41 8.17 -0.01
N PHE A 120 -0.24 6.86 -0.21
CA PHE A 120 -0.23 6.25 -1.54
C PHE A 120 -1.49 5.44 -1.83
N GLU A 121 -2.16 5.74 -2.95
CA GLU A 121 -3.21 4.88 -3.51
C GLU A 121 -2.59 3.58 -4.04
N ALA A 122 -3.00 2.48 -3.43
CA ALA A 122 -2.35 1.21 -3.62
C ALA A 122 -2.74 0.46 -4.89
N ALA A 123 -3.79 0.87 -5.61
CA ALA A 123 -4.19 0.23 -6.87
C ALA A 123 -4.83 1.22 -7.84
N VAL A 124 -4.03 1.74 -8.78
CA VAL A 124 -4.48 2.59 -9.88
C VAL A 124 -4.61 1.76 -11.15
N PRO A 125 -5.83 1.49 -11.65
CA PRO A 125 -6.03 0.94 -12.98
C PRO A 125 -5.63 1.97 -14.04
N PRO A 126 -4.86 1.59 -15.09
CA PRO A 126 -4.41 2.55 -16.09
C PRO A 126 -5.53 3.36 -16.77
N LEU A 127 -6.59 2.71 -17.27
CA LEU A 127 -7.71 3.36 -17.96
C LEU A 127 -8.47 4.34 -17.06
N GLU A 128 -8.52 4.03 -15.76
CA GLU A 128 -9.23 4.81 -14.75
C GLU A 128 -8.31 5.79 -13.98
N ALA A 129 -7.04 5.92 -14.37
CA ALA A 129 -6.08 6.79 -13.69
C ALA A 129 -6.57 8.24 -13.59
N ARG A 130 -7.33 8.74 -14.58
CA ARG A 130 -7.93 10.08 -14.53
C ARG A 130 -8.83 10.27 -13.31
N HIS A 131 -9.69 9.30 -13.00
CA HIS A 131 -10.58 9.36 -11.84
C HIS A 131 -9.78 9.40 -10.53
N THR A 132 -8.72 8.59 -10.44
CA THR A 132 -7.81 8.60 -9.29
C THR A 132 -7.20 10.00 -9.08
N HIS A 133 -6.67 10.62 -10.14
CA HIS A 133 -6.09 11.96 -10.07
C HIS A 133 -7.13 13.05 -9.74
N GLU A 134 -8.37 12.92 -10.20
CA GLU A 134 -9.45 13.84 -9.83
C GLU A 134 -9.80 13.76 -8.34
N GLU A 135 -9.82 12.55 -7.76
CA GLU A 135 -10.05 12.38 -6.32
C GLU A 135 -8.84 12.82 -5.47
N MET A 136 -7.62 12.54 -5.92
CA MET A 136 -6.39 13.04 -5.25
C MET A 136 -6.37 14.57 -5.24
N ARG A 137 -6.72 15.22 -6.36
CA ARG A 137 -6.83 16.67 -6.45
C ARG A 137 -7.86 17.27 -5.48
N ALA A 138 -8.92 16.52 -5.17
CA ALA A 138 -9.96 16.95 -4.25
C ALA A 138 -9.63 16.63 -2.78
N THR A 139 -8.66 15.75 -2.51
CA THR A 139 -8.24 15.39 -1.15
C THR A 139 -7.31 16.48 -0.60
N PRO A 140 -7.67 17.14 0.50
CA PRO A 140 -6.90 18.26 1.03
C PRO A 140 -5.71 17.78 1.88
N LEU A 141 -4.74 18.69 2.08
CA LEU A 141 -3.61 18.60 3.02
C LEU A 141 -2.50 17.59 2.70
N LEU A 142 -2.84 16.43 2.14
CA LEU A 142 -1.90 15.34 1.94
C LEU A 142 -1.13 15.46 0.62
N ASP A 143 0.15 15.09 0.65
CA ASP A 143 0.86 14.68 -0.55
C ASP A 143 0.39 13.26 -0.94
N MET A 144 0.11 13.05 -2.22
CA MET A 144 -0.43 11.78 -2.69
C MET A 144 0.32 11.25 -3.91
N GLY A 145 0.49 9.93 -3.94
CA GLY A 145 0.97 9.18 -5.10
C GLY A 145 0.11 7.93 -5.31
N GLY A 146 0.37 7.17 -6.37
CA GLY A 146 -0.36 5.92 -6.59
C GLY A 146 0.43 4.90 -7.39
N TYR A 147 0.07 3.63 -7.25
CA TYR A 147 0.77 2.50 -7.87
C TYR A 147 -0.04 1.91 -9.01
N LEU A 148 0.59 1.81 -10.18
CA LEU A 148 -0.06 1.34 -11.40
C LEU A 148 -0.19 -0.18 -11.38
N VAL A 149 -1.41 -0.68 -11.52
CA VAL A 149 -1.67 -2.13 -11.52
C VAL A 149 -1.29 -2.73 -12.88
N LEU A 150 -0.32 -3.65 -12.87
CA LEU A 150 0.23 -4.25 -14.10
C LEU A 150 0.29 -5.78 -14.09
N GLY A 151 0.02 -6.44 -12.95
CA GLY A 151 0.15 -7.90 -12.79
C GLY A 151 -0.74 -8.76 -13.71
N ASN A 152 -1.72 -8.17 -14.38
CA ASN A 152 -2.65 -8.85 -15.30
C ASN A 152 -2.83 -8.08 -16.62
N ASN A 153 -1.89 -7.18 -16.96
CA ASN A 153 -1.97 -6.37 -18.18
C ASN A 153 -1.61 -7.21 -19.42
N PHE A 154 -2.44 -7.13 -20.47
CA PHE A 154 -2.35 -8.01 -21.64
C PHE A 154 -1.05 -7.86 -22.41
N PHE A 155 -0.61 -6.61 -22.62
CA PHE A 155 0.61 -6.32 -23.35
C PHE A 155 1.82 -6.82 -22.59
N LEU A 156 1.85 -6.56 -21.29
CA LEU A 156 2.95 -6.96 -20.43
C LEU A 156 3.06 -8.48 -20.32
N MET A 157 1.95 -9.19 -20.08
CA MET A 157 1.94 -10.65 -20.03
C MET A 157 2.47 -11.25 -21.34
N ARG A 158 2.06 -10.70 -22.49
CA ARG A 158 2.58 -11.13 -23.80
C ARG A 158 4.08 -10.87 -23.97
N TYR A 159 4.55 -9.69 -23.59
CA TYR A 159 5.98 -9.37 -23.73
C TYR A 159 6.85 -10.23 -22.82
N ILE A 160 6.46 -10.41 -21.56
CA ILE A 160 7.19 -11.27 -20.61
C ILE A 160 7.21 -12.71 -21.13
N ARG A 161 6.06 -13.24 -21.57
CA ARG A 161 5.96 -14.61 -22.09
C ARG A 161 6.88 -14.86 -23.28
N ASN A 162 6.99 -13.88 -24.18
CA ASN A 162 7.85 -13.97 -25.37
C ASN A 162 9.33 -13.67 -25.09
N GLY A 163 9.71 -13.31 -23.86
CA GLY A 163 11.07 -12.87 -23.52
C GLY A 163 11.43 -11.49 -24.08
N ASP A 164 10.45 -10.71 -24.51
CA ASP A 164 10.60 -9.36 -25.08
C ASP A 164 10.81 -8.29 -23.98
N MET A 165 11.78 -8.51 -23.08
CA MET A 165 11.94 -7.71 -21.85
C MET A 165 12.24 -6.23 -22.09
N GLU A 166 12.95 -5.89 -23.17
CA GLU A 166 13.18 -4.49 -23.55
C GLU A 166 11.88 -3.77 -23.94
N LYS A 167 11.01 -4.45 -24.71
CA LYS A 167 9.68 -3.91 -25.07
C LYS A 167 8.80 -3.80 -23.84
N ALA A 168 8.86 -4.80 -22.95
CA ALA A 168 8.13 -4.77 -21.68
C ALA A 168 8.54 -3.56 -20.83
N ALA A 169 9.85 -3.31 -20.68
CA ALA A 169 10.36 -2.15 -19.93
C ALA A 169 9.96 -0.83 -20.59
N ALA A 170 10.07 -0.72 -21.92
CA ALA A 170 9.63 0.47 -22.65
C ALA A 170 8.12 0.73 -22.50
N TYR A 171 7.31 -0.32 -22.53
CA TYR A 171 5.87 -0.24 -22.30
C TYR A 171 5.56 0.25 -20.88
N VAL A 172 6.20 -0.31 -19.85
CA VAL A 172 6.03 0.15 -18.46
C VAL A 172 6.45 1.60 -18.29
N ALA A 173 7.57 2.03 -18.88
CA ALA A 173 8.00 3.43 -18.85
C ALA A 173 6.97 4.38 -19.48
N TRP A 174 6.39 3.98 -20.62
CA TRP A 174 5.30 4.73 -21.27
C TRP A 174 4.05 4.79 -20.39
N MET A 175 3.65 3.66 -19.79
CA MET A 175 2.48 3.56 -18.91
C MET A 175 2.63 4.47 -17.68
N MET A 176 3.75 4.39 -16.96
CA MET A 176 4.01 5.25 -15.80
C MET A 176 3.99 6.73 -16.16
N LYS A 177 4.65 7.11 -17.27
CA LYS A 177 4.65 8.50 -17.75
C LYS A 177 3.26 8.97 -18.16
N THR A 178 2.47 8.11 -18.79
CA THR A 178 1.12 8.45 -19.28
C THR A 178 0.16 8.64 -18.12
N HIS A 179 0.13 7.67 -17.19
CA HIS A 179 -0.82 7.62 -16.09
C HIS A 179 -0.36 8.34 -14.82
N LYS A 180 0.87 8.90 -14.79
CA LYS A 180 1.42 9.72 -13.71
C LYS A 180 1.40 9.00 -12.35
N THR A 181 1.87 7.77 -12.35
CA THR A 181 1.97 6.90 -11.17
C THR A 181 3.42 6.76 -10.71
N TYR A 182 3.61 6.26 -9.49
CA TYR A 182 4.89 6.26 -8.78
C TYR A 182 5.61 4.91 -8.81
N GLY A 183 4.88 3.80 -8.86
CA GLY A 183 5.45 2.46 -8.78
C GLY A 183 4.58 1.38 -9.40
N ILE A 184 5.16 0.18 -9.54
CA ILE A 184 4.53 -1.01 -10.12
C ILE A 184 3.77 -1.76 -9.03
N LYS A 185 2.46 -1.94 -9.22
CA LYS A 185 1.62 -2.81 -8.40
C LYS A 185 1.30 -4.10 -9.15
N CYS A 186 1.49 -5.23 -8.48
CA CYS A 186 1.19 -6.56 -8.96
C CYS A 186 0.16 -7.19 -8.02
N VAL A 187 -1.07 -7.39 -8.49
CA VAL A 187 -2.17 -7.98 -7.70
C VAL A 187 -2.57 -9.30 -8.32
N ASN A 188 -2.52 -10.38 -7.53
CA ASN A 188 -2.91 -11.73 -7.94
C ASN A 188 -2.43 -12.02 -9.39
N PRO A 189 -1.09 -12.04 -9.62
CA PRO A 189 -0.52 -12.09 -10.95
C PRO A 189 -1.07 -13.27 -11.74
N ALA A 190 -1.45 -13.02 -13.00
CA ALA A 190 -2.10 -13.96 -13.91
C ALA A 190 -3.51 -14.45 -13.49
N GLY A 191 -3.89 -14.34 -12.21
CA GLY A 191 -5.17 -14.80 -11.67
C GLY A 191 -6.36 -13.89 -11.99
N VAL A 192 -6.17 -12.57 -11.94
CA VAL A 192 -7.25 -11.62 -12.27
C VAL A 192 -7.64 -11.71 -13.73
N GLU A 193 -6.71 -12.06 -14.63
CA GLU A 193 -7.08 -12.33 -16.03
C GLU A 193 -7.97 -13.57 -16.16
N ASN A 194 -7.70 -14.65 -15.41
CA ASN A 194 -8.59 -15.81 -15.38
C ASN A 194 -9.97 -15.47 -14.82
N TRP A 195 -10.08 -14.46 -13.95
CA TRP A 195 -11.33 -14.04 -13.35
C TRP A 195 -12.34 -13.48 -14.34
N ALA A 196 -11.87 -12.85 -15.43
CA ALA A 196 -12.73 -12.44 -16.54
C ALA A 196 -13.54 -13.62 -17.15
N TRP A 197 -13.14 -14.86 -16.85
CA TRP A 197 -13.76 -16.11 -17.28
C TRP A 197 -14.34 -16.92 -16.12
N GLY A 198 -14.51 -16.30 -14.94
CA GLY A 198 -15.03 -16.92 -13.72
C GLY A 198 -14.09 -17.96 -13.12
N LYS A 199 -12.78 -17.86 -13.38
CA LYS A 199 -11.73 -18.75 -12.85
C LYS A 199 -10.68 -17.96 -12.07
N ASN A 200 -9.68 -18.66 -11.54
CA ASN A 200 -8.49 -18.05 -10.93
C ASN A 200 -7.25 -18.91 -11.28
N VAL A 201 -6.09 -18.54 -10.78
CA VAL A 201 -4.89 -19.41 -10.71
C VAL A 201 -4.62 -19.77 -9.25
N SER A 202 -4.18 -20.99 -9.00
CA SER A 202 -3.99 -21.55 -7.66
C SER A 202 -2.54 -21.93 -7.34
N ASP A 203 -1.68 -21.96 -8.35
CA ASP A 203 -0.25 -22.30 -8.25
C ASP A 203 0.61 -21.29 -9.03
N LEU A 204 1.87 -21.08 -8.60
CA LEU A 204 2.78 -20.13 -9.25
C LEU A 204 3.25 -20.58 -10.64
N ASP A 205 3.11 -21.87 -10.93
CA ASP A 205 3.49 -22.51 -12.19
C ASP A 205 2.25 -22.91 -13.01
N GLU A 206 1.04 -22.59 -12.55
CA GLU A 206 -0.19 -22.67 -13.34
C GLU A 206 -0.28 -21.49 -14.31
N ALA A 207 -0.32 -21.79 -15.62
CA ALA A 207 -0.46 -20.76 -16.65
C ALA A 207 -1.91 -20.25 -16.75
N ASN A 208 -2.07 -18.95 -17.00
CA ASN A 208 -3.40 -18.41 -17.28
C ASN A 208 -3.95 -18.86 -18.65
N ILE A 209 -5.27 -18.69 -18.84
CA ILE A 209 -6.01 -19.29 -19.96
C ILE A 209 -5.55 -18.78 -21.33
N HIS A 210 -5.23 -17.50 -21.45
CA HIS A 210 -5.05 -16.85 -22.76
C HIS A 210 -3.62 -16.51 -23.12
N PHE A 211 -2.81 -16.14 -22.14
CA PHE A 211 -1.42 -15.72 -22.38
C PHE A 211 -0.42 -16.84 -22.13
N GLU A 212 -0.88 -17.95 -21.55
CA GLU A 212 -0.06 -19.11 -21.20
C GLU A 212 1.18 -18.70 -20.37
N ILE A 213 1.02 -17.67 -19.54
CA ILE A 213 2.04 -17.14 -18.63
C ILE A 213 1.70 -17.51 -17.20
N THR A 214 2.70 -17.84 -16.40
CA THR A 214 2.52 -18.19 -14.99
C THR A 214 2.70 -16.98 -14.06
N PRO A 215 2.11 -17.01 -12.85
CA PRO A 215 2.40 -16.01 -11.82
C PRO A 215 3.90 -15.83 -11.56
N ARG A 216 4.68 -16.91 -11.60
CA ARG A 216 6.14 -16.88 -11.41
C ARG A 216 6.83 -16.03 -12.48
N GLU A 217 6.46 -16.23 -13.74
CA GLU A 217 7.00 -15.46 -14.86
C GLU A 217 6.64 -13.97 -14.73
N VAL A 218 5.40 -13.66 -14.34
CA VAL A 218 4.94 -12.26 -14.14
C VAL A 218 5.70 -11.58 -13.01
N ILE A 219 5.83 -12.21 -11.83
CA ILE A 219 6.54 -11.64 -10.69
C ILE A 219 8.00 -11.37 -11.07
N LYS A 220 8.68 -12.36 -11.64
CA LYS A 220 10.08 -12.23 -12.07
C LYS A 220 10.25 -11.11 -13.09
N GLY A 221 9.42 -11.11 -14.14
CA GLY A 221 9.52 -10.13 -15.22
C GLY A 221 9.28 -8.71 -14.73
N LEU A 222 8.27 -8.50 -13.87
CA LEU A 222 8.01 -7.19 -13.28
C LEU A 222 9.15 -6.69 -12.39
N THR A 223 9.75 -7.58 -11.59
CA THR A 223 10.92 -7.21 -10.77
C THR A 223 12.11 -6.81 -11.64
N GLU A 224 12.42 -7.57 -12.69
CA GLU A 224 13.50 -7.24 -13.63
C GLU A 224 13.25 -5.90 -14.35
N ILE A 225 12.02 -5.63 -14.76
CA ILE A 225 11.62 -4.36 -15.37
C ILE A 225 11.77 -3.20 -14.38
N ASN A 226 11.33 -3.38 -13.12
CA ASN A 226 11.42 -2.36 -12.08
C ASN A 226 12.86 -1.87 -11.89
N GLU A 227 13.81 -2.81 -11.80
CA GLU A 227 15.23 -2.48 -11.62
C GLU A 227 15.89 -2.00 -12.91
N THR A 228 15.43 -2.44 -14.08
CA THR A 228 15.89 -1.91 -15.37
C THR A 228 15.55 -0.42 -15.51
N LEU A 229 14.36 -0.02 -15.05
CA LEU A 229 13.89 1.36 -15.08
C LEU A 229 14.42 2.21 -13.92
N GLY A 230 15.07 1.61 -12.92
CA GLY A 230 15.62 2.33 -11.77
C GLY A 230 14.53 2.93 -10.86
N MET A 231 13.40 2.24 -10.71
CA MET A 231 12.22 2.76 -10.00
C MET A 231 12.51 3.08 -8.51
N PRO A 232 11.80 4.07 -7.93
CA PRO A 232 12.03 4.54 -6.55
C PRO A 232 11.63 3.51 -5.49
N MET A 233 10.69 2.63 -5.82
CA MET A 233 10.15 1.63 -4.91
C MET A 233 10.30 0.21 -5.49
N PRO A 234 10.26 -0.85 -4.67
CA PRO A 234 10.25 -2.21 -5.18
C PRO A 234 8.94 -2.51 -5.90
N VAL A 235 8.87 -3.64 -6.61
CA VAL A 235 7.57 -4.14 -7.06
C VAL A 235 6.69 -4.38 -5.85
N HIS A 236 5.51 -3.77 -5.86
CA HIS A 236 4.51 -3.90 -4.82
C HIS A 236 3.65 -5.11 -5.12
N LEU A 237 3.82 -6.19 -4.36
CA LEU A 237 3.20 -7.48 -4.57
C LEU A 237 2.04 -7.72 -3.61
N HIS A 238 0.88 -8.03 -4.16
CA HIS A 238 -0.22 -8.74 -3.53
C HIS A 238 -0.22 -10.15 -4.13
N ALA A 239 0.08 -11.15 -3.30
CA ALA A 239 0.32 -12.52 -3.76
C ALA A 239 -0.98 -13.27 -4.12
N ASN A 240 -0.83 -14.37 -4.87
CA ASN A 240 -1.94 -15.27 -5.19
C ASN A 240 -2.49 -15.96 -3.94
N ASN A 241 -3.71 -16.50 -4.02
CA ASN A 241 -4.40 -17.24 -2.94
C ASN A 241 -4.63 -16.42 -1.66
N LEU A 242 -4.72 -15.09 -1.76
CA LEU A 242 -4.97 -14.21 -0.62
C LEU A 242 -6.20 -14.67 0.18
N GLY A 243 -6.06 -14.76 1.50
CA GLY A 243 -7.18 -15.08 2.39
C GLY A 243 -7.57 -16.56 2.47
N HIS A 244 -6.90 -17.46 1.75
CA HIS A 244 -7.20 -18.89 1.78
C HIS A 244 -6.31 -19.65 2.79
N PRO A 245 -6.86 -20.58 3.58
CA PRO A 245 -6.05 -21.49 4.41
C PRO A 245 -4.95 -22.19 3.58
N GLY A 246 -3.72 -22.13 4.05
CA GLY A 246 -2.54 -22.68 3.37
C GLY A 246 -1.81 -21.69 2.46
N CYS A 247 -2.31 -20.46 2.27
CA CYS A 247 -1.68 -19.46 1.40
C CYS A 247 -0.26 -19.05 1.83
N TYR A 248 0.15 -19.28 3.08
CA TYR A 248 1.49 -18.95 3.55
C TYR A 248 2.62 -19.59 2.72
N ALA A 249 2.39 -20.81 2.20
CA ALA A 249 3.37 -21.55 1.43
C ALA A 249 3.66 -20.89 0.07
N ILE A 250 2.60 -20.59 -0.70
CA ILE A 250 2.72 -19.93 -2.00
C ILE A 250 3.23 -18.49 -1.85
N THR A 251 2.90 -17.80 -0.76
CA THR A 251 3.45 -16.48 -0.42
C THR A 251 4.96 -16.55 -0.21
N LYS A 252 5.43 -17.50 0.60
CA LYS A 252 6.87 -17.70 0.82
C LYS A 252 7.61 -18.04 -0.48
N ASP A 253 6.99 -18.82 -1.36
CA ASP A 253 7.58 -19.14 -2.67
C ASP A 253 7.55 -17.95 -3.64
N SER A 254 6.53 -17.09 -3.55
CA SER A 254 6.48 -15.81 -4.29
C SER A 254 7.64 -14.90 -3.90
N LEU A 255 7.95 -14.79 -2.60
CA LEU A 255 9.03 -13.95 -2.09
C LEU A 255 10.43 -14.43 -2.50
N LYS A 256 10.60 -15.72 -2.83
CA LYS A 256 11.87 -16.27 -3.32
C LYS A 256 12.17 -15.90 -4.77
N ILE A 257 11.15 -15.58 -5.57
CA ILE A 257 11.32 -15.25 -6.99
C ILE A 257 12.25 -14.03 -7.21
N PRO A 258 12.09 -12.91 -6.49
CA PRO A 258 12.96 -11.74 -6.64
C PRO A 258 14.24 -11.80 -5.77
N ASP A 259 14.54 -12.93 -5.13
CA ASP A 259 15.77 -13.13 -4.35
C ASP A 259 17.01 -13.06 -5.27
N GLY A 260 18.04 -12.35 -4.84
CA GLY A 260 19.26 -12.11 -5.63
C GLY A 260 19.14 -11.07 -6.76
N VAL A 261 17.97 -10.46 -6.97
CA VAL A 261 17.85 -9.34 -7.91
C VAL A 261 18.58 -8.12 -7.35
N LYS A 262 19.53 -7.58 -8.12
CA LYS A 262 20.27 -6.37 -7.75
C LYS A 262 19.39 -5.13 -7.89
N THR A 263 19.13 -4.44 -6.78
CA THR A 263 18.36 -3.20 -6.79
C THR A 263 19.09 -2.06 -7.51
N ARG A 264 18.32 -1.21 -8.18
CA ARG A 264 18.78 0.00 -8.85
C ARG A 264 17.73 1.09 -8.66
N GLN A 265 18.18 2.25 -8.23
CA GLN A 265 17.36 3.44 -8.13
C GLN A 265 18.05 4.55 -8.94
N ASN A 266 17.34 5.13 -9.91
CA ASN A 266 17.84 6.18 -10.78
C ASN A 266 16.85 7.35 -10.81
N MET A 267 16.70 7.98 -9.65
CA MET A 267 15.80 9.11 -9.46
C MET A 267 16.62 10.39 -9.35
N ASP A 268 16.30 11.37 -10.19
CA ASP A 268 16.88 12.71 -10.14
C ASP A 268 16.16 13.55 -9.07
N VAL A 269 16.45 13.24 -7.80
CA VAL A 269 15.89 13.93 -6.63
C VAL A 269 16.98 14.34 -5.66
N GLU A 270 16.82 15.51 -5.05
CA GLU A 270 17.67 15.97 -3.96
C GLU A 270 17.35 15.16 -2.70
N TRP A 271 18.31 14.35 -2.25
CA TRP A 271 18.19 13.58 -1.02
C TRP A 271 18.63 14.39 0.18
N ALA A 272 17.90 14.27 1.29
CA ALA A 272 18.35 14.82 2.56
C ALA A 272 19.57 14.07 3.08
N GLU A 273 20.56 14.80 3.59
CA GLU A 273 21.66 14.20 4.34
C GLU A 273 21.11 13.56 5.62
N THR A 274 21.23 12.25 5.72
CA THR A 274 20.79 11.44 6.86
C THR A 274 21.90 10.49 7.28
N LYS A 275 21.84 9.96 8.51
CA LYS A 275 22.87 9.02 9.00
C LYS A 275 22.72 7.62 8.39
N ILE A 276 21.49 7.23 8.06
CA ILE A 276 21.16 5.98 7.37
C ILE A 276 20.90 6.31 5.90
N ASP A 277 21.45 5.52 4.98
CA ASP A 277 21.23 5.70 3.54
C ASP A 277 19.73 5.57 3.21
N PRO A 278 19.08 6.62 2.68
CA PRO A 278 17.66 6.60 2.35
C PRO A 278 17.35 5.85 1.05
N LEU A 279 18.38 5.38 0.34
CA LEU A 279 18.21 4.63 -0.91
C LEU A 279 17.55 3.28 -0.65
N ARG A 280 16.67 2.91 -1.58
CA ARG A 280 16.01 1.62 -1.55
C ARG A 280 17.01 0.49 -1.81
N ASP A 281 16.99 -0.51 -0.92
CA ASP A 281 17.82 -1.72 -1.01
C ASP A 281 17.01 -3.03 -1.08
N ARG A 282 15.67 -2.96 -1.12
CA ARG A 282 14.76 -4.12 -1.26
C ARG A 282 14.25 -4.29 -2.69
N SER A 283 14.16 -5.52 -3.19
CA SER A 283 13.68 -5.84 -4.55
C SER A 283 12.18 -6.14 -4.62
N VAL A 284 11.56 -6.49 -3.49
CA VAL A 284 10.12 -6.73 -3.40
C VAL A 284 9.51 -6.12 -2.14
N TYR A 285 8.30 -5.60 -2.31
CA TYR A 285 7.43 -5.14 -1.24
C TYR A 285 6.21 -6.06 -1.21
N LEU A 286 6.02 -6.89 -0.17
CA LEU A 286 4.80 -7.68 -0.01
C LEU A 286 3.80 -6.94 0.89
N THR A 287 2.64 -6.64 0.34
CA THR A 287 1.61 -5.92 1.08
C THR A 287 0.69 -6.83 1.87
N HIS A 288 0.12 -6.26 2.93
CA HIS A 288 -0.87 -6.83 3.83
C HIS A 288 -0.58 -8.30 4.14
N LEU A 289 0.62 -8.52 4.69
CA LEU A 289 1.23 -9.83 4.96
C LEU A 289 0.28 -10.74 5.72
N MET A 290 -0.51 -10.20 6.65
CA MET A 290 -1.45 -10.98 7.45
C MET A 290 -2.37 -11.83 6.57
N PHE A 291 -2.98 -11.25 5.52
CA PHE A 291 -3.89 -11.99 4.63
C PHE A 291 -3.19 -13.01 3.71
N ASN A 292 -1.86 -12.96 3.65
CA ASN A 292 -1.01 -13.85 2.87
C ASN A 292 -0.36 -14.95 3.73
N SER A 293 -0.77 -15.07 5.01
CA SER A 293 -0.08 -15.87 6.03
C SER A 293 -0.97 -16.90 6.71
N PHE A 294 -2.08 -17.33 6.11
CA PHE A 294 -2.89 -18.41 6.69
C PHE A 294 -2.23 -19.77 6.46
N ALA A 295 -2.06 -20.53 7.54
CA ALA A 295 -1.72 -21.96 7.50
C ALA A 295 -2.99 -22.81 7.66
N GLY A 296 -2.82 -24.13 7.79
CA GLY A 296 -3.91 -25.11 7.72
C GLY A 296 -4.32 -25.43 6.28
N THR A 297 -5.36 -26.24 6.13
CA THR A 297 -5.85 -26.70 4.81
C THR A 297 -7.28 -26.26 4.51
N THR A 298 -8.05 -25.94 5.55
CA THR A 298 -9.44 -25.51 5.51
C THR A 298 -9.69 -24.50 6.64
N TRP A 299 -10.90 -23.93 6.72
CA TRP A 299 -11.27 -23.09 7.87
C TRP A 299 -11.41 -23.86 9.19
N ALA A 300 -11.53 -25.19 9.16
CA ALA A 300 -11.67 -26.02 10.36
C ALA A 300 -10.34 -26.22 11.12
N ASP A 301 -9.22 -26.17 10.41
CA ASP A 301 -7.85 -26.36 10.89
C ASP A 301 -6.96 -25.14 10.62
N CYS A 302 -7.56 -23.98 10.32
CA CYS A 302 -6.82 -22.76 10.02
C CYS A 302 -6.05 -22.25 11.25
N GLU A 303 -4.78 -21.90 11.03
CA GLU A 303 -3.88 -21.35 12.05
C GLU A 303 -2.97 -20.26 11.45
N SER A 304 -2.18 -19.60 12.31
CA SER A 304 -1.21 -18.60 11.84
C SER A 304 0.00 -19.25 11.19
N GLY A 305 0.28 -18.86 9.94
CA GLY A 305 1.53 -19.14 9.23
C GLY A 305 2.49 -17.95 9.22
N VAL A 306 2.24 -16.89 10.02
CA VAL A 306 3.06 -15.66 10.02
C VAL A 306 4.50 -15.96 10.41
N LYS A 307 4.71 -16.82 11.40
CA LYS A 307 6.05 -17.17 11.88
C LYS A 307 6.93 -17.75 10.77
N ASP A 308 6.39 -18.62 9.93
CA ASP A 308 7.13 -19.22 8.81
C ASP A 308 7.64 -18.19 7.80
N ILE A 309 6.82 -17.17 7.50
CA ILE A 309 7.19 -16.11 6.58
C ILE A 309 8.15 -15.12 7.27
N ALA A 310 7.91 -14.79 8.53
CA ALA A 310 8.80 -13.95 9.33
C ALA A 310 10.21 -14.55 9.46
N ASP A 311 10.32 -15.86 9.71
CA ASP A 311 11.60 -16.58 9.75
C ASP A 311 12.35 -16.45 8.41
N TYR A 312 11.65 -16.50 7.28
CA TYR A 312 12.26 -16.26 5.97
C TYR A 312 12.75 -14.81 5.82
N ILE A 313 11.90 -13.82 6.14
CA ILE A 313 12.22 -12.38 6.01
C ILE A 313 13.39 -12.00 6.93
N ASN A 314 13.44 -12.52 8.15
CA ASN A 314 14.53 -12.25 9.09
C ASN A 314 15.90 -12.71 8.58
N ASN A 315 15.94 -13.68 7.67
CA ASN A 315 17.16 -14.23 7.09
C ASN A 315 17.44 -13.70 5.66
N ARG A 316 16.71 -12.67 5.20
CA ARG A 316 16.78 -12.15 3.83
C ARG A 316 16.65 -10.63 3.77
N ASP A 317 17.47 -9.99 2.94
CA ASP A 317 17.55 -8.53 2.87
C ASP A 317 16.82 -7.92 1.67
N HIS A 318 16.12 -8.71 0.86
CA HIS A 318 15.48 -8.21 -0.36
C HIS A 318 13.98 -7.91 -0.20
N VAL A 319 13.41 -8.15 0.98
CA VAL A 319 11.97 -8.03 1.26
C VAL A 319 11.70 -6.89 2.24
N VAL A 320 10.70 -6.08 1.92
CA VAL A 320 9.95 -5.24 2.88
C VAL A 320 8.49 -5.66 2.84
N ILE A 321 7.79 -5.55 3.97
CA ILE A 321 6.37 -5.86 4.06
C ILE A 321 5.57 -4.72 4.70
N ASP A 322 4.26 -4.77 4.49
CA ASP A 322 3.31 -4.11 5.40
C ASP A 322 2.36 -5.13 6.05
N SER A 323 1.85 -4.78 7.25
CA SER A 323 1.16 -5.74 8.12
C SER A 323 -0.24 -6.13 7.65
N GLY A 324 -1.06 -5.18 7.21
CA GLY A 324 -2.50 -5.40 6.93
C GLY A 324 -3.28 -5.80 8.18
N CYS A 325 -3.13 -5.02 9.26
CA CYS A 325 -3.75 -5.30 10.56
C CYS A 325 -5.26 -5.11 10.52
N VAL A 326 -6.02 -6.16 10.87
CA VAL A 326 -7.48 -6.10 10.90
C VAL A 326 -7.98 -5.37 12.16
N PRO A 327 -8.76 -4.27 12.02
CA PRO A 327 -9.53 -3.73 13.12
C PRO A 327 -10.83 -4.54 13.32
N PHE A 328 -11.27 -4.71 14.57
CA PHE A 328 -12.62 -5.23 14.82
C PHE A 328 -13.67 -4.17 14.52
N GLY A 329 -14.77 -4.55 13.86
CA GLY A 329 -15.89 -3.69 13.52
C GLY A 329 -16.23 -3.67 12.03
N GLU A 330 -17.07 -2.71 11.65
CA GLU A 330 -17.49 -2.49 10.26
C GLU A 330 -16.26 -2.10 9.41
N ALA A 331 -16.14 -2.72 8.24
CA ALA A 331 -15.11 -2.44 7.24
C ALA A 331 -15.72 -2.47 5.82
N THR A 332 -14.97 -1.98 4.84
CA THR A 332 -15.24 -2.23 3.42
C THR A 332 -13.98 -2.81 2.81
N VAL A 333 -14.05 -4.06 2.38
CA VAL A 333 -12.94 -4.71 1.67
C VAL A 333 -12.99 -4.31 0.20
N MET A 334 -11.85 -3.91 -0.35
CA MET A 334 -11.75 -3.51 -1.75
C MET A 334 -10.36 -3.77 -2.29
N THR A 335 -10.23 -4.50 -3.38
CA THR A 335 -8.92 -4.85 -3.96
C THR A 335 -8.99 -4.94 -5.48
N GLY A 336 -7.82 -4.93 -6.13
CA GLY A 336 -7.68 -5.31 -7.54
C GLY A 336 -7.85 -6.82 -7.78
N ASP A 337 -8.04 -7.61 -6.71
CA ASP A 337 -8.26 -9.05 -6.75
C ASP A 337 -9.76 -9.37 -6.78
N GLY A 338 -10.37 -9.28 -7.96
CA GLY A 338 -11.77 -9.63 -8.21
C GLY A 338 -12.21 -10.99 -7.65
N PRO A 339 -11.50 -12.11 -7.93
CA PRO A 339 -11.92 -13.43 -7.47
C PRO A 339 -11.90 -13.55 -5.95
N ALA A 340 -10.92 -12.97 -5.25
CA ALA A 340 -10.88 -13.00 -3.78
C ALA A 340 -12.10 -12.32 -3.13
N ILE A 341 -12.56 -11.20 -3.70
CA ILE A 341 -13.78 -10.54 -3.21
C ILE A 341 -15.03 -11.32 -3.58
N HIS A 342 -15.06 -11.98 -4.73
CA HIS A 342 -16.16 -12.90 -5.07
C HIS A 342 -16.23 -14.07 -4.06
N ASP A 343 -15.12 -14.66 -3.67
CA ASP A 343 -15.10 -15.70 -2.64
C ASP A 343 -15.71 -15.19 -1.32
N LEU A 344 -15.31 -13.99 -0.87
CA LEU A 344 -15.92 -13.35 0.31
C LEU A 344 -17.41 -13.08 0.14
N TYR A 345 -17.85 -12.72 -1.07
CA TYR A 345 -19.27 -12.58 -1.39
C TYR A 345 -20.02 -13.90 -1.21
N THR A 346 -19.48 -15.01 -1.73
CA THR A 346 -20.10 -16.33 -1.57
C THR A 346 -20.18 -16.78 -0.11
N LEU A 347 -19.20 -16.39 0.71
CA LEU A 347 -19.15 -16.71 2.14
C LEU A 347 -20.13 -15.87 2.98
N THR A 348 -20.29 -14.59 2.64
CA THR A 348 -21.03 -13.63 3.49
C THR A 348 -22.44 -13.33 3.02
N GLY A 349 -22.72 -13.44 1.72
CA GLY A 349 -23.97 -12.98 1.11
C GLY A 349 -24.17 -11.46 1.15
N ASN A 350 -23.14 -10.68 1.49
CA ASN A 350 -23.20 -9.22 1.49
C ASN A 350 -23.34 -8.68 0.05
N LYS A 351 -23.72 -7.41 -0.10
CA LYS A 351 -23.68 -6.76 -1.43
C LYS A 351 -22.24 -6.74 -1.97
N TRP A 352 -22.11 -6.94 -3.27
CA TRP A 352 -20.83 -7.05 -3.98
C TRP A 352 -20.84 -6.18 -5.24
N SER A 353 -19.71 -5.54 -5.51
CA SER A 353 -19.42 -4.85 -6.76
C SER A 353 -18.17 -5.44 -7.40
N ASN A 354 -18.20 -5.62 -8.72
CA ASN A 354 -17.08 -6.10 -9.53
C ASN A 354 -16.87 -5.17 -10.73
N THR A 355 -15.63 -5.00 -11.16
CA THR A 355 -15.33 -4.31 -12.41
C THR A 355 -14.08 -4.92 -13.03
N ASP A 356 -14.25 -5.53 -14.20
CA ASP A 356 -13.15 -5.95 -15.08
C ASP A 356 -12.85 -4.81 -16.05
N ILE A 357 -11.59 -4.40 -16.11
CA ILE A 357 -11.13 -3.25 -16.88
C ILE A 357 -10.38 -3.76 -18.10
N GLU A 358 -10.85 -3.37 -19.29
CA GLU A 358 -10.41 -3.96 -20.56
C GLU A 358 -8.89 -4.03 -20.66
N MET A 359 -8.36 -5.23 -20.93
CA MET A 359 -6.94 -5.50 -21.18
C MET A 359 -5.95 -5.18 -20.02
N GLU A 360 -6.43 -4.76 -18.86
CA GLU A 360 -5.57 -4.15 -17.83
C GLU A 360 -5.56 -4.92 -16.51
N CYS A 361 -6.71 -4.98 -15.84
CA CYS A 361 -6.87 -5.54 -14.50
C CYS A 361 -8.35 -5.69 -14.14
N GLY A 362 -8.64 -6.02 -12.89
CA GLY A 362 -9.99 -6.10 -12.35
C GLY A 362 -10.06 -5.52 -10.94
N SER A 363 -11.24 -5.56 -10.35
CA SER A 363 -11.47 -5.13 -8.97
C SER A 363 -12.75 -5.71 -8.37
N GLY A 364 -12.76 -5.79 -7.05
CA GLY A 364 -13.95 -6.13 -6.27
C GLY A 364 -14.09 -5.24 -5.05
N VAL A 365 -15.34 -5.00 -4.62
CA VAL A 365 -15.68 -4.28 -3.39
C VAL A 365 -16.82 -4.99 -2.66
N LEU A 366 -16.68 -5.12 -1.33
CA LEU A 366 -17.69 -5.75 -0.48
C LEU A 366 -17.65 -5.15 0.96
N PRO A 367 -18.81 -4.80 1.56
CA PRO A 367 -18.90 -4.51 2.99
C PRO A 367 -18.57 -5.73 3.83
N PHE A 368 -17.81 -5.57 4.91
CA PHE A 368 -17.45 -6.66 5.82
C PHE A 368 -17.58 -6.22 7.29
N ASN A 369 -17.64 -7.18 8.22
CA ASN A 369 -17.66 -6.87 9.65
C ASN A 369 -16.79 -7.88 10.43
N TYR A 370 -15.70 -7.39 10.99
CA TYR A 370 -14.76 -8.20 11.77
C TYR A 370 -15.24 -8.31 13.23
N LEU A 371 -15.86 -9.44 13.54
CA LEU A 371 -16.41 -9.76 14.86
C LEU A 371 -15.37 -10.33 15.83
N LYS A 372 -15.24 -9.75 17.03
CA LYS A 372 -14.39 -10.28 18.13
C LYS A 372 -14.74 -11.70 18.57
N SER A 373 -15.99 -12.11 18.41
CA SER A 373 -16.49 -13.43 18.79
C SER A 373 -16.29 -14.49 17.71
N ASN A 374 -15.89 -14.09 16.50
CA ASN A 374 -15.63 -15.03 15.42
C ASN A 374 -14.17 -15.50 15.51
N PRO A 375 -13.89 -16.82 15.58
CA PRO A 375 -12.55 -17.33 15.76
C PRO A 375 -11.59 -16.97 14.63
N VAL A 376 -12.06 -16.91 13.37
CA VAL A 376 -11.23 -16.53 12.21
C VAL A 376 -10.83 -15.06 12.29
N HIS A 377 -11.74 -14.18 12.68
CA HIS A 377 -11.42 -12.75 12.81
C HIS A 377 -10.50 -12.47 14.00
N SER A 378 -10.67 -13.20 15.11
CA SER A 378 -9.75 -13.11 16.25
C SER A 378 -8.35 -13.60 15.87
N LEU A 379 -8.26 -14.66 15.07
CA LEU A 379 -7.00 -15.14 14.52
C LEU A 379 -6.35 -14.09 13.62
N GLN A 380 -7.09 -13.49 12.67
CA GLN A 380 -6.59 -12.41 11.80
C GLN A 380 -6.04 -11.22 12.59
N TRP A 381 -6.74 -10.79 13.64
CA TRP A 381 -6.29 -9.72 14.51
C TRP A 381 -4.96 -10.08 15.21
N ALA A 382 -4.84 -11.30 15.73
CA ALA A 382 -3.61 -11.77 16.38
C ALA A 382 -2.44 -11.88 15.38
N MET A 383 -2.71 -12.41 14.19
CA MET A 383 -1.72 -12.52 13.10
C MET A 383 -1.17 -11.14 12.69
N GLY A 384 -2.00 -10.09 12.68
CA GLY A 384 -1.53 -8.73 12.42
C GLY A 384 -0.47 -8.26 13.43
N LEU A 385 -0.63 -8.60 14.71
CA LEU A 385 0.39 -8.33 15.73
C LEU A 385 1.64 -9.18 15.52
N GLU A 386 1.50 -10.45 15.14
CA GLU A 386 2.63 -11.32 14.82
C GLU A 386 3.46 -10.75 13.65
N CYS A 387 2.81 -10.19 12.62
CA CYS A 387 3.51 -9.54 11.50
C CYS A 387 4.42 -8.40 11.98
N LEU A 388 3.99 -7.64 12.99
CA LEU A 388 4.75 -6.52 13.56
C LEU A 388 5.82 -6.96 14.56
N LEU A 389 5.61 -8.07 15.27
CA LEU A 389 6.43 -8.47 16.42
C LEU A 389 7.44 -9.59 16.13
N LEU A 390 7.23 -10.38 15.06
CA LEU A 390 8.11 -11.50 14.71
C LEU A 390 9.19 -11.13 13.68
N ILE A 391 9.07 -9.99 13.00
CA ILE A 391 10.10 -9.47 12.11
C ILE A 391 11.04 -8.57 12.93
N ASN A 392 12.31 -8.95 13.03
CA ASN A 392 13.27 -8.35 13.94
C ASN A 392 13.71 -6.94 13.50
N ASP A 393 13.82 -6.73 12.18
CA ASP A 393 14.24 -5.46 11.60
C ASP A 393 13.00 -4.58 11.33
N PRO A 394 12.81 -3.47 12.07
CA PRO A 394 11.67 -2.58 11.85
C PRO A 394 11.70 -1.91 10.47
N TRP A 395 12.86 -1.80 9.81
CA TRP A 395 12.94 -1.26 8.45
C TRP A 395 12.40 -2.21 7.38
N LYS A 396 12.10 -3.46 7.74
CA LYS A 396 11.45 -4.44 6.86
C LYS A 396 9.94 -4.49 7.07
N THR A 397 9.38 -3.72 8.00
CA THR A 397 7.96 -3.81 8.38
C THR A 397 7.30 -2.44 8.50
N ILE A 398 6.21 -2.25 7.76
CA ILE A 398 5.39 -1.04 7.81
C ILE A 398 4.02 -1.37 8.42
N MET A 399 3.52 -0.50 9.29
CA MET A 399 2.19 -0.65 9.87
C MET A 399 1.11 -0.14 8.92
N THR A 400 0.20 -1.03 8.53
CA THR A 400 -0.96 -0.77 7.66
C THR A 400 -2.16 -1.58 8.15
N THR A 401 -3.35 -1.32 7.56
CA THR A 401 -4.62 -1.99 7.91
C THR A 401 -5.22 -2.72 6.74
#